data_AF-A0A7G9YNC6-F1
#
_entry.id   AF-A0A7G9YNC6-F1
#
_cell.length_a   1.000
_cell.length_b   1.000
_cell.length_c   1.000
_cell.angle_alpha   90.00
_cell.angle_beta   90.00
_cell.angle_gamma   90.00
#
_symmetry.space_group_name_H-M   'P 1'
#
loop_
_entity.id
_entity.type
_entity.pdbx_description
1 polymer ?
#
loop_
_entity_poly.entity_id
_entity_poly.type
_entity_poly.pdbx_seq_one_letter_code
_entity_poly.pdbx_strand_id
1 'polypeptide(L)'
;MEAVPQRRVPEDFEIDVNNPPITEGKVHFIRLVSENGTISVLNEAFSVDISLAHEYVWATIDTKHEQLTVYYREKNAEEARLVQIHEYRIGEGVKEFEVWL
;
A
#
# COMPACT_ATOMS: atom_id res chain seq x y z
N MET A 1 30.63 -15.60 -9.43
CA MET A 1 29.33 -15.06 -9.01
C MET A 1 29.47 -13.56 -9.02
N GLU A 2 28.82 -12.86 -9.95
CA GLU A 2 28.83 -11.40 -9.98
C GLU A 2 27.95 -10.87 -8.84
N ALA A 3 28.46 -9.88 -8.11
CA ALA A 3 27.70 -9.25 -7.03
C ALA A 3 26.55 -8.43 -7.62
N VAL A 4 25.34 -8.59 -7.09
CA VAL A 4 24.20 -7.75 -7.45
C VAL A 4 24.54 -6.30 -7.08
N PRO A 5 24.46 -5.33 -8.02
CA PRO A 5 24.77 -3.95 -7.71
C PRO A 5 23.82 -3.43 -6.61
N GLN A 6 24.40 -3.05 -5.48
CA GLN A 6 23.65 -2.41 -4.40
C GLN A 6 23.43 -0.94 -4.75
N ARG A 7 22.18 -0.58 -5.07
CA ARG A 7 21.76 0.83 -5.14
C ARG A 7 21.57 1.35 -3.73
N ARG A 8 22.60 2.01 -3.19
CA ARG A 8 22.55 2.68 -1.89
C ARG A 8 22.05 4.11 -2.07
N VAL A 9 21.38 4.59 -1.05
CA VAL A 9 21.06 6.01 -0.91
C VAL A 9 22.37 6.76 -0.56
N PRO A 10 22.60 7.99 -1.07
CA PRO A 10 23.76 8.81 -0.69
C PRO A 10 23.87 9.01 0.83
N GLU A 11 25.09 9.20 1.34
CA GLU A 11 25.33 9.42 2.79
C GLU A 11 24.68 10.71 3.30
N ASP A 12 24.54 11.71 2.42
CA ASP A 12 23.96 13.02 2.65
C ASP A 12 22.50 13.14 2.18
N PHE A 13 21.83 12.00 1.92
CA PHE A 13 20.43 12.03 1.52
C PHE A 13 19.54 12.50 2.66
N GLU A 14 18.78 13.55 2.38
CA GLU A 14 17.76 14.08 3.26
C GLU A 14 16.37 13.92 2.63
N ILE A 15 15.37 13.73 3.49
CA ILE A 15 13.96 13.75 3.10
C ILE A 15 13.40 15.09 3.56
N ASP A 16 12.93 15.91 2.63
CA ASP A 16 12.12 17.07 2.98
C ASP A 16 10.75 16.60 3.47
N VAL A 17 10.59 16.51 4.78
CA VAL A 17 9.35 16.06 5.43
C VAL A 17 8.19 17.04 5.21
N ASN A 18 8.45 18.29 4.80
CA ASN A 18 7.40 19.25 4.48
C ASN A 18 6.86 19.10 3.06
N ASN A 19 7.61 18.40 2.19
CA ASN A 19 7.24 18.15 0.80
C ASN A 19 7.72 16.76 0.38
N PRO A 20 7.16 15.69 0.98
CA PRO A 20 7.59 14.34 0.70
C PRO A 20 7.41 14.04 -0.80
N PRO A 21 8.37 13.36 -1.45
CA PRO A 21 8.27 13.02 -2.86
C PRO A 21 7.32 11.84 -3.05
N ILE A 22 6.03 12.03 -2.81
CA ILE A 22 5.02 11.02 -3.08
C ILE A 22 4.82 10.97 -4.59
N THR A 23 5.09 9.81 -5.19
CA THR A 23 4.91 9.59 -6.63
C THR A 23 3.64 8.77 -6.85
N GLU A 24 3.01 8.95 -8.00
CA GLU A 24 1.94 8.06 -8.45
C GLU A 24 2.43 6.62 -8.52
N GLY A 25 1.60 5.69 -8.06
CA GLY A 25 1.96 4.29 -7.97
C GLY A 25 1.06 3.53 -7.03
N LYS A 26 1.45 2.27 -6.77
CA LYS A 26 0.72 1.36 -5.88
C LYS A 26 1.64 0.88 -4.78
N VAL A 27 1.16 1.00 -3.54
CA VAL A 27 1.84 0.47 -2.35
C VAL A 27 1.01 -0.66 -1.79
N HIS A 28 1.58 -1.86 -1.78
CA HIS A 28 0.90 -3.08 -1.35
C HIS A 28 1.30 -3.46 0.07
N PHE A 29 0.30 -3.76 0.89
CA PHE A 29 0.45 -4.23 2.26
C PHE A 29 -0.25 -5.57 2.42
N ILE A 30 0.39 -6.50 3.10
CA ILE A 30 -0.28 -7.68 3.64
C ILE A 30 -0.65 -7.36 5.08
N ARG A 31 -1.93 -7.51 5.44
CA ARG A 31 -2.45 -7.18 6.77
C ARG A 31 -3.35 -8.29 7.30
N LEU A 32 -3.19 -8.61 8.58
CA LEU A 32 -4.10 -9.48 9.31
C LEU A 32 -5.33 -8.66 9.69
N VAL A 33 -6.52 -9.18 9.39
CA VAL A 33 -7.78 -8.57 9.83
C VAL A 33 -7.96 -8.85 11.32
N SER A 34 -8.24 -7.80 12.08
CA SER A 34 -8.53 -7.89 13.52
C SER A 34 -9.86 -8.59 13.81
N GLU A 35 -10.09 -8.92 15.07
CA GLU A 35 -11.35 -9.52 15.56
C GLU A 35 -12.60 -8.70 15.24
N ASN A 36 -12.47 -7.37 15.15
CA ASN A 36 -13.57 -6.47 14.80
C ASN A 36 -13.69 -6.20 13.30
N GLY A 37 -12.99 -6.96 12.44
CA GLY A 37 -13.10 -6.84 10.99
C GLY A 37 -12.42 -5.60 10.41
N THR A 38 -11.34 -5.12 11.04
CA THR A 38 -10.59 -3.95 10.57
C THR A 38 -9.12 -4.31 10.26
N ILE A 39 -8.45 -3.46 9.49
CA ILE A 39 -7.00 -3.51 9.28
C ILE A 39 -6.39 -2.15 9.60
N SER A 40 -5.11 -2.15 9.98
CA SER A 40 -4.33 -0.91 10.07
C SER A 40 -3.35 -0.77 8.91
N VAL A 41 -3.44 0.36 8.21
CA VAL A 41 -2.53 0.77 7.14
C VAL A 41 -2.03 2.17 7.47
N LEU A 42 -0.71 2.36 7.52
CA LEU A 42 -0.07 3.64 7.84
C LEU A 42 -0.62 4.34 9.11
N ASN A 43 -0.93 3.55 10.16
CA ASN A 43 -1.53 4.00 11.44
C ASN A 43 -3.00 4.46 11.36
N GLU A 44 -3.64 4.32 10.21
CA GLU A 44 -5.08 4.53 10.04
C GLU A 44 -5.81 3.18 10.06
N ALA A 45 -7.07 3.18 10.53
CA ALA A 45 -7.88 1.98 10.64
C ALA A 45 -8.98 1.97 9.56
N PHE A 46 -9.10 0.84 8.86
CA PHE A 46 -10.07 0.66 7.77
C PHE A 46 -10.93 -0.57 8.05
N SER A 47 -12.25 -0.45 7.85
CA SER A 47 -13.13 -1.63 7.88
C SER A 47 -12.82 -2.54 6.70
N VAL A 48 -13.03 -3.85 6.87
CA VAL A 48 -12.96 -4.82 5.77
C VAL A 48 -14.22 -5.66 5.79
N ASP A 49 -14.22 -6.72 6.57
CA ASP A 49 -15.36 -7.61 6.78
C ASP A 49 -15.04 -8.44 8.03
N ILE A 50 -15.97 -8.50 8.97
CA ILE A 50 -15.78 -9.29 10.20
C ILE A 50 -15.70 -10.80 9.90
N SER A 51 -16.28 -11.26 8.79
CA SER A 51 -16.15 -12.66 8.35
C SER A 51 -14.74 -13.05 7.94
N LEU A 52 -13.88 -12.05 7.69
CA LEU A 52 -12.45 -12.24 7.40
C LEU A 52 -11.58 -12.04 8.64
N ALA A 53 -12.14 -11.94 9.85
CA ALA A 53 -11.34 -11.84 11.08
C ALA A 53 -10.30 -12.98 11.16
N HIS A 54 -9.07 -12.63 11.51
CA HIS A 54 -7.89 -13.51 11.53
C HIS A 54 -7.40 -14.02 10.18
N GLU A 55 -7.98 -13.57 9.06
CA GLU A 55 -7.45 -13.81 7.72
C GLU A 55 -6.50 -12.70 7.29
N TYR A 56 -5.57 -13.02 6.38
CA TYR A 56 -4.70 -12.04 5.75
C TYR A 56 -5.31 -11.49 4.46
N VAL A 57 -5.29 -10.17 4.32
CA VAL A 57 -5.75 -9.45 3.13
C VAL A 57 -4.63 -8.63 2.50
N TRP A 58 -4.78 -8.31 1.22
CA TRP A 58 -3.92 -7.38 0.50
C TRP A 58 -4.60 -6.01 0.47
N ALA A 59 -3.99 -5.03 1.12
CA ALA A 59 -4.44 -3.66 1.10
C ALA A 59 -3.51 -2.86 0.19
N THR A 60 -4.05 -2.22 -0.84
CA THR A 60 -3.29 -1.50 -1.86
C THR A 60 -3.68 -0.03 -1.83
N ILE A 61 -2.76 0.85 -1.48
CA ILE A 61 -2.93 2.28 -1.68
C ILE A 61 -2.53 2.58 -3.13
N ASP A 62 -3.45 3.13 -3.90
CA ASP A 62 -3.19 3.71 -5.22
C ASP A 62 -3.10 5.22 -5.04
N THR A 63 -1.89 5.76 -5.10
CA THR A 63 -1.63 7.19 -4.82
C THR A 63 -2.14 8.10 -5.93
N LYS A 64 -2.30 7.57 -7.16
CA LYS A 64 -2.86 8.34 -8.29
C LYS A 64 -4.37 8.55 -8.12
N HIS A 65 -5.06 7.49 -7.72
CA HIS A 65 -6.51 7.47 -7.59
C HIS A 65 -7.00 7.79 -6.16
N GLU A 66 -6.07 8.03 -5.22
CA GLU A 66 -6.36 8.34 -3.82
C GLU A 66 -7.35 7.35 -3.18
N GLN A 67 -7.06 6.06 -3.34
CA GLN A 67 -7.91 4.99 -2.85
C GLN A 67 -7.10 3.87 -2.18
N LEU A 68 -7.70 3.28 -1.15
CA LEU A 68 -7.25 2.03 -0.56
C LEU A 68 -8.17 0.90 -1.03
N THR A 69 -7.60 -0.09 -1.72
CA THR A 69 -8.35 -1.26 -2.18
C THR A 69 -7.92 -2.50 -1.42
N VAL A 70 -8.88 -3.24 -0.88
CA VAL A 70 -8.66 -4.47 -0.12
C VAL A 70 -9.08 -5.67 -0.95
N TYR A 71 -8.16 -6.61 -1.11
CA TYR A 71 -8.37 -7.89 -1.78
C TYR A 71 -8.15 -9.04 -0.81
N TYR A 72 -8.87 -10.13 -1.02
CA TYR A 72 -8.71 -11.37 -0.28
C TYR A 72 -8.54 -12.53 -1.26
N ARG A 73 -7.58 -13.40 -0.96
CA ARG A 73 -7.37 -14.64 -1.71
C ARG A 73 -7.48 -15.80 -0.76
N GLU A 74 -8.48 -16.64 -0.98
CA GLU A 74 -8.61 -17.89 -0.25
C GLU A 74 -7.42 -18.81 -0.53
N LYS A 75 -7.09 -19.69 0.41
CA LYS A 75 -5.91 -20.56 0.35
C LYS A 75 -5.74 -21.33 -0.96
N ASN A 76 -6.84 -21.72 -1.59
CA ASN A 76 -6.84 -22.51 -2.83
C ASN A 76 -7.41 -21.75 -4.04
N ALA A 77 -7.64 -20.44 -3.92
CA ALA A 77 -8.08 -19.63 -5.04
C ALA A 77 -6.89 -19.21 -5.92
N GLU A 78 -7.07 -19.30 -7.24
CA GLU A 78 -6.07 -18.83 -8.20
C GLU A 78 -5.95 -17.30 -8.16
N GLU A 79 -7.07 -16.60 -7.96
CA GLU A 79 -7.15 -15.14 -8.00
C GLU A 79 -7.63 -14.55 -6.67
N ALA A 80 -7.17 -13.34 -6.38
CA ALA A 80 -7.68 -12.55 -5.28
C ALA A 80 -8.97 -11.83 -5.71
N ARG A 81 -10.00 -11.86 -4.87
CA ARG A 81 -11.23 -11.09 -5.10
C ARG A 81 -11.15 -9.73 -4.42
N LEU A 82 -11.79 -8.74 -5.03
CA LEU A 82 -12.04 -7.45 -4.40
C LEU A 82 -12.98 -7.66 -3.18
N VAL A 83 -12.63 -7.05 -2.06
CA VAL A 83 -13.42 -7.08 -0.82
C VAL A 83 -14.02 -5.71 -0.58
N GLN A 84 -13.19 -4.67 -0.55
CA GLN A 84 -13.64 -3.31 -0.24
C GLN A 84 -12.75 -2.26 -0.92
N ILE A 85 -13.32 -1.09 -1.16
CA ILE A 85 -12.63 0.13 -1.59
C ILE A 85 -12.94 1.22 -0.57
N HIS A 86 -11.92 1.95 -0.15
CA HIS A 86 -12.02 3.14 0.69
C HIS A 86 -11.40 4.33 -0.03
N GLU A 87 -11.95 5.52 0.19
CA GLU A 87 -11.26 6.75 -0.14
C GLU A 87 -10.02 6.88 0.75
N TYR A 88 -8.89 7.27 0.16
CA TYR A 88 -7.62 7.49 0.85
C TYR A 88 -6.99 8.77 0.33
N ARG A 89 -7.37 9.90 0.92
CA ARG A 89 -6.88 11.22 0.51
C ARG A 89 -5.44 11.42 0.97
N ILE A 90 -4.63 11.95 0.09
CA ILE A 90 -3.24 12.31 0.37
C ILE A 90 -3.20 13.83 0.46
N GLY A 91 -2.75 14.35 1.61
CA GLY A 91 -2.71 15.80 1.84
C GLY A 91 -1.61 16.50 1.04
N GLU A 92 -0.57 15.75 0.68
CA GLU A 92 0.58 16.20 -0.07
C GLU A 92 0.38 16.05 -1.59
N GLY A 93 1.17 16.77 -2.37
CA GLY A 93 1.12 16.66 -3.83
C GLY A 93 1.67 15.33 -4.33
N VAL A 94 0.85 14.56 -5.05
CA VAL A 94 1.28 13.35 -5.76
C VAL A 94 1.90 13.75 -7.10
N LYS A 95 3.17 13.40 -7.29
CA LYS A 95 3.93 13.66 -8.53
C LYS A 95 3.70 12.54 -9.54
N GLU A 96 3.57 12.88 -10.82
CA GLU A 96 3.57 11.87 -11.88
C GLU A 96 4.91 11.13 -11.94
N PHE A 97 4.89 9.87 -12.36
CA PHE A 97 6.09 9.06 -12.46
C PHE A 97 6.80 9.39 -13.78
N GLU A 98 7.78 10.30 -13.72
CA GLU A 98 8.58 10.63 -14.89
C GLU A 98 9.58 9.51 -15.20
N VAL A 99 9.32 8.78 -16.30
CA VAL A 99 10.28 7.85 -16.89
C VAL A 99 11.27 8.67 -17.72
N TRP A 100 12.47 8.90 -17.18
CA TRP A 100 13.58 9.40 -17.99
C TRP A 100 14.05 8.26 -18.91
N LEU A 101 13.71 8.35 -20.20
CA LEU A 101 14.20 7.50 -21.28
C LEU A 101 15.62 7.91 -21.72
#